data_AF-A0A7S2NPU6-F1
#
_entry.id   AF-A0A7S2NPU6-F1
#
_cell.length_a   1.000
_cell.length_b   1.000
_cell.length_c   1.000
_cell.angle_alpha   90.00
_cell.angle_beta   90.00
_cell.angle_gamma   90.00
#
_symmetry.space_group_name_H-M   'P 1'
#
loop_
_entity.id
_entity.type
_entity.pdbx_description
1 polymer ?
#
loop_
_entity_poly.entity_id
_entity_poly.type
_entity_poly.pdbx_seq_one_letter_code
_entity_poly.pdbx_strand_id
1 'polypeptide(L)'
;MAWSEINRDAWTKNFLTELFKGARIPLDQTEGATMSFFKVETTGDCALSVKPGKEPRPMFELRIELDWNVEQPVDNGKSIAEAKGHITVTEFSSEAITEPQMQLRCDNKLPPGATPAFQGLVDKLNAAVKESGLPEVSRMLAEDYVSELKRQRP
;
A
#
# COMPACT_ATOMS: atom_id res chain seq x y z
N MET A 1 32.81 16.00 -11.38
CA MET A 1 31.97 16.05 -10.16
C MET A 1 31.75 14.63 -9.65
N ALA A 2 31.91 14.41 -8.35
CA ALA A 2 31.71 13.12 -7.68
C ALA A 2 30.21 12.82 -7.50
N TRP A 3 29.89 11.57 -7.18
CA TRP A 3 28.56 11.23 -6.66
C TRP A 3 28.42 11.76 -5.22
N SER A 4 27.22 12.18 -4.85
CA SER A 4 26.87 12.54 -3.47
C SER A 4 25.57 11.85 -3.08
N GLU A 5 25.46 11.46 -1.82
CA GLU A 5 24.26 10.83 -1.26
C GLU A 5 23.47 11.83 -0.44
N ILE A 6 22.16 11.87 -0.67
CA ILE A 6 21.23 12.71 0.07
C ILE A 6 20.31 11.79 0.85
N ASN A 7 20.31 11.89 2.18
CA ASN A 7 19.38 11.16 3.03
C ASN A 7 17.93 11.60 2.74
N ARG A 8 17.02 10.63 2.65
CA ARG A 8 15.60 10.81 2.35
C ARG A 8 14.68 10.05 3.31
N ASP A 9 15.16 9.53 4.43
CA ASP A 9 14.36 8.72 5.37
C ASP A 9 13.09 9.46 5.82
N ALA A 10 13.24 10.71 6.26
CA ALA A 10 12.12 11.52 6.75
C ALA A 10 11.12 11.81 5.63
N TRP A 11 11.62 12.12 4.42
CA TRP A 11 10.78 12.35 3.25
C TRP A 11 10.01 11.08 2.86
N THR A 12 10.70 9.94 2.78
CA THR A 12 10.12 8.65 2.43
C THR A 12 9.00 8.24 3.39
N LYS A 13 9.24 8.36 4.70
CA LYS A 13 8.22 8.04 5.72
C LYS A 13 6.98 8.92 5.59
N ASN A 14 7.17 10.22 5.39
CA ASN A 14 6.05 11.15 5.23
C ASN A 14 5.29 10.90 3.93
N PHE A 15 6.00 10.76 2.81
CA PHE A 15 5.41 10.55 1.50
C PHE A 15 4.61 9.25 1.45
N LEU A 16 5.16 8.13 1.93
CA LEU A 16 4.43 6.85 1.95
C LEU A 16 3.21 6.92 2.87
N THR A 17 3.31 7.63 3.99
CA THR A 17 2.15 7.86 4.88
C THR A 17 1.04 8.63 4.16
N GLU A 18 1.37 9.72 3.47
CA GLU A 18 0.41 10.54 2.72
C GLU A 18 -0.17 9.78 1.53
N LEU A 19 0.67 9.09 0.76
CA LEU A 19 0.28 8.30 -0.40
C LEU A 19 -0.78 7.25 -0.03
N PHE A 20 -0.50 6.42 0.99
CA PHE A 20 -1.43 5.36 1.37
C PHE A 20 -2.65 5.89 2.13
N LYS A 21 -2.52 6.87 3.03
CA LYS A 21 -3.69 7.44 3.72
C LYS A 21 -4.62 8.21 2.79
N GLY A 22 -4.09 8.76 1.69
CA GLY A 22 -4.89 9.44 0.66
C GLY A 22 -5.51 8.47 -0.36
N ALA A 23 -5.08 7.21 -0.39
CA ALA A 23 -5.51 6.26 -1.41
C ALA A 23 -6.94 5.76 -1.15
N ARG A 24 -7.71 5.69 -2.24
CA ARG A 24 -9.01 5.03 -2.32
C ARG A 24 -8.97 4.11 -3.52
N ILE A 25 -8.80 2.82 -3.28
CA ILE A 25 -8.62 1.81 -4.34
C ILE A 25 -9.96 1.12 -4.58
N PRO A 26 -10.61 1.32 -5.74
CA PRO A 26 -11.77 0.52 -6.13
C PRO A 26 -11.35 -0.94 -6.27
N LEU A 27 -12.15 -1.86 -5.72
CA LEU A 27 -11.88 -3.29 -5.86
C LEU A 27 -12.75 -3.87 -6.98
N ASP A 28 -12.12 -4.44 -7.99
CA ASP A 28 -12.85 -5.09 -9.08
C ASP A 28 -13.66 -6.29 -8.58
N GLN A 29 -14.67 -6.69 -9.35
CA GLN A 29 -15.56 -7.81 -9.04
C GLN A 29 -16.41 -7.66 -7.76
N THR A 30 -16.36 -6.48 -7.13
CA THR A 30 -17.20 -6.11 -5.98
C THR A 30 -18.35 -5.20 -6.40
N GLU A 31 -19.32 -5.00 -5.52
CA GLU A 31 -20.46 -4.08 -5.76
C GLU A 31 -20.11 -2.67 -5.29
N GLY A 32 -19.01 -2.12 -5.83
CA GLY A 32 -18.52 -0.78 -5.49
C GLY A 32 -17.72 -0.73 -4.18
N ALA A 33 -17.04 -1.82 -3.81
CA ALA A 33 -16.17 -1.82 -2.64
C ALA A 33 -14.94 -0.95 -2.88
N THR A 34 -14.54 -0.22 -1.85
CA THR A 34 -13.35 0.65 -1.87
C THR A 34 -12.44 0.27 -0.71
N MET A 35 -11.17 0.03 -1.02
CA MET A 35 -10.10 -0.19 -0.06
C MET A 35 -9.42 1.14 0.31
N SER A 36 -9.06 1.29 1.58
CA SER A 36 -8.40 2.46 2.16
C SER A 36 -7.43 2.03 3.26
N PHE A 37 -6.52 2.92 3.66
CA PHE A 37 -5.52 2.65 4.70
C PHE A 37 -5.65 3.65 5.85
N PHE A 38 -5.69 3.14 7.07
CA PHE A 38 -5.83 3.98 8.27
C PHE A 38 -4.56 4.04 9.11
N LYS A 39 -3.70 3.02 9.02
CA LYS A 39 -2.38 2.98 9.65
C LYS A 39 -1.32 2.68 8.60
N VAL A 40 -0.25 3.47 8.63
CA VAL A 40 0.91 3.33 7.74
C VAL A 40 2.15 3.50 8.60
N GLU A 41 3.01 2.49 8.64
CA GLU A 41 4.29 2.54 9.32
C GLU A 41 5.39 2.15 8.33
N THR A 42 6.46 2.95 8.29
CA THR A 42 7.60 2.70 7.39
C THR A 42 8.88 2.74 8.20
N THR A 43 9.65 1.67 8.08
CA THR A 43 10.97 1.50 8.71
C THR A 43 12.01 1.14 7.67
N GLY A 44 13.27 1.43 7.96
CA GLY A 44 14.38 1.26 7.02
C GLY A 44 14.96 2.60 6.56
N ASP A 45 15.86 2.51 5.60
CA ASP A 45 16.71 3.61 5.16
C ASP A 45 16.45 3.93 3.68
N CYS A 46 16.52 5.22 3.35
CA CYS A 46 16.39 5.73 2.00
C CYS A 46 17.37 6.87 1.76
N ALA A 47 18.15 6.74 0.69
CA ALA A 47 19.00 7.78 0.15
C ALA A 47 18.79 7.93 -1.35
N LEU A 48 19.14 9.12 -1.84
CA LEU A 48 19.20 9.41 -3.26
C LEU A 48 20.64 9.73 -3.65
N SER A 49 21.25 8.88 -4.46
CA SER A 49 22.58 9.12 -5.01
C SER A 49 22.46 10.02 -6.24
N VAL A 50 23.07 11.20 -6.18
CA VAL A 50 22.99 12.22 -7.24
C VAL A 50 24.37 12.53 -7.80
N LYS A 51 24.42 12.77 -9.11
CA LYS A 51 25.59 13.27 -9.81
C LYS A 51 25.16 14.22 -10.91
N PRO A 52 25.76 15.43 -11.01
CA PRO A 52 25.40 16.38 -12.06
C PRO A 52 25.51 15.76 -13.46
N GLY A 53 24.45 15.92 -14.25
CA GLY A 53 24.33 15.34 -15.60
C GLY A 53 24.05 13.83 -15.64
N LYS A 54 23.73 13.19 -14.51
CA LYS A 54 23.28 11.79 -14.44
C LYS A 54 21.94 11.70 -13.73
N GLU A 55 21.18 10.67 -14.07
CA GLU A 55 19.93 10.40 -13.37
C GLU A 55 20.19 10.01 -11.90
N PRO A 56 19.40 10.54 -10.96
CA PRO A 56 19.45 10.12 -9.57
C PRO A 56 19.19 8.62 -9.43
N ARG A 57 19.93 7.97 -8.53
CA ARG A 57 19.79 6.55 -8.22
C ARG A 57 19.20 6.40 -6.82
N PRO A 58 17.97 5.91 -6.69
CA PRO A 58 17.42 5.50 -5.40
C PRO A 58 18.27 4.41 -4.77
N MET A 59 18.51 4.53 -3.47
CA MET A 59 19.15 3.52 -2.65
C MET A 59 18.28 3.36 -1.42
N PHE A 60 17.53 2.27 -1.31
CA PHE A 60 16.65 2.08 -0.18
C PHE A 60 16.42 0.61 0.13
N GLU A 61 16.10 0.36 1.39
CA GLU A 61 15.61 -0.90 1.91
C GLU A 61 14.56 -0.58 2.95
N LEU A 62 13.31 -0.92 2.65
CA LEU A 62 12.14 -0.50 3.41
C LEU A 62 11.29 -1.70 3.79
N ARG A 63 10.83 -1.66 5.03
CA ARG A 63 9.69 -2.45 5.51
C ARG A 63 8.52 -1.50 5.71
N ILE A 64 7.37 -1.88 5.15
CA ILE A 64 6.15 -1.07 5.17
C ILE A 64 5.01 -1.90 5.75
N GLU A 65 4.34 -1.37 6.75
CA GLU A 65 3.22 -1.99 7.42
C GLU A 65 1.97 -1.14 7.22
N LEU A 66 0.92 -1.76 6.69
CA LEU A 66 -0.31 -1.10 6.24
C LEU A 66 -1.51 -1.78 6.89
N ASP A 67 -2.27 -1.06 7.71
CA ASP A 67 -3.60 -1.53 8.12
C ASP A 67 -4.64 -0.98 7.16
N TRP A 68 -5.45 -1.88 6.60
CA TRP A 68 -6.42 -1.55 5.57
C TRP A 68 -7.86 -1.82 6.02
N ASN A 69 -8.77 -1.08 5.41
CA ASN A 69 -10.22 -1.25 5.54
C ASN A 69 -10.85 -1.24 4.15
N VAL A 70 -11.77 -2.16 3.90
CA VAL A 70 -12.62 -2.22 2.73
C VAL A 70 -14.04 -1.97 3.15
N GLU A 71 -14.69 -1.02 2.48
CA GLU A 71 -16.11 -0.71 2.68
C GLU A 71 -16.85 -1.02 1.39
N GLN A 72 -17.91 -1.83 1.47
CA GLN A 72 -18.85 -2.05 0.38
C GLN A 72 -20.25 -1.60 0.79
N PRO A 73 -20.87 -0.66 0.05
CA PRO A 73 -22.28 -0.36 0.23
C PRO A 73 -23.14 -1.60 -0.07
N VAL A 74 -24.09 -1.92 0.81
CA VAL A 74 -25.07 -2.99 0.61
C VAL A 74 -26.49 -2.46 0.85
N ASP A 75 -27.50 -3.25 0.47
CA ASP A 75 -28.91 -2.87 0.58
C ASP A 75 -29.27 -1.54 -0.13
N ASN A 76 -28.73 -1.31 -1.33
CA ASN A 76 -28.83 -0.04 -2.06
C ASN A 76 -28.24 1.17 -1.28
N GLY A 77 -27.14 0.95 -0.56
CA GLY A 77 -26.43 2.00 0.19
C GLY A 77 -27.03 2.33 1.56
N LYS A 78 -27.94 1.49 2.06
CA LYS A 78 -28.52 1.63 3.41
C LYS A 78 -27.59 1.10 4.52
N SER A 79 -26.67 0.21 4.15
CA SER A 79 -25.76 -0.47 5.05
C SER A 79 -24.36 -0.53 4.44
N ILE A 80 -23.33 -0.75 5.26
CA ILE A 80 -21.95 -0.95 4.81
C ILE A 80 -21.47 -2.30 5.34
N ALA A 81 -20.95 -3.12 4.43
CA ALA A 81 -20.16 -4.28 4.79
C ALA A 81 -18.69 -3.89 4.87
N GLU A 82 -18.01 -4.34 5.92
CA GLU A 82 -16.60 -4.01 6.17
C GLU A 82 -15.75 -5.27 6.22
N ALA A 83 -14.56 -5.19 5.63
CA ALA A 83 -13.47 -6.14 5.84
C ALA A 83 -12.19 -5.38 6.19
N LYS A 84 -11.40 -5.91 7.10
CA LYS A 84 -10.15 -5.27 7.58
C LYS A 84 -9.01 -6.25 7.54
N GLY A 85 -7.80 -5.73 7.61
CA GLY A 85 -6.62 -6.57 7.76
C GLY A 85 -5.34 -5.76 7.70
N HIS A 86 -4.27 -6.49 7.46
CA HIS A 86 -2.91 -5.98 7.47
C HIS A 86 -2.14 -6.43 6.22
N ILE A 87 -1.35 -5.54 5.65
CA ILE A 87 -0.38 -5.84 4.60
C ILE A 87 1.01 -5.49 5.14
N THR A 88 1.92 -6.47 5.10
CA THR A 88 3.34 -6.24 5.40
C THR A 88 4.14 -6.36 4.11
N VAL A 89 4.82 -5.30 3.73
CA VAL A 89 5.86 -5.30 2.69
C VAL A 89 7.19 -5.53 3.39
N THR A 90 7.80 -6.71 3.20
CA THR A 90 8.91 -7.16 4.05
C THR A 90 10.28 -6.66 3.59
N GLU A 91 10.50 -6.58 2.27
CA GLU A 91 11.82 -6.35 1.67
C GLU A 91 11.69 -5.47 0.41
N PHE A 92 11.13 -4.27 0.54
CA PHE A 92 11.04 -3.36 -0.59
C PHE A 92 12.35 -2.60 -0.76
N SER A 93 13.14 -2.97 -1.77
CA SER A 93 14.46 -2.40 -2.01
C SER A 93 14.61 -1.80 -3.40
N SER A 94 15.62 -0.94 -3.56
CA SER A 94 15.98 -0.36 -4.87
C SER A 94 16.44 -1.41 -5.90
N GLU A 95 16.77 -2.63 -5.47
CA GLU A 95 17.18 -3.74 -6.35
C GLU A 95 15.99 -4.59 -6.82
N ALA A 96 14.88 -4.59 -6.07
CA ALA A 96 13.70 -5.42 -6.31
C ALA A 96 12.40 -4.59 -6.38
N ILE A 97 12.45 -3.45 -7.08
CA ILE A 97 11.35 -2.47 -7.12
C ILE A 97 10.05 -3.04 -7.70
N THR A 98 10.16 -3.87 -8.74
CA THR A 98 9.01 -4.33 -9.54
C THR A 98 8.21 -5.44 -8.89
N GLU A 99 8.78 -6.13 -7.90
CA GLU A 99 8.18 -7.29 -7.25
C GLU A 99 8.35 -7.21 -5.73
N PRO A 100 7.75 -6.21 -5.06
CA PRO A 100 7.80 -6.11 -3.61
C PRO A 100 7.18 -7.36 -2.98
N GLN A 101 7.92 -7.99 -2.06
CA GLN A 101 7.40 -9.11 -1.29
C GLN A 101 6.36 -8.60 -0.28
N MET A 102 5.14 -9.11 -0.39
CA MET A 102 4.00 -8.69 0.44
C MET A 102 3.33 -9.88 1.10
N GLN A 103 2.99 -9.71 2.38
CA GLN A 103 2.17 -10.64 3.15
C GLN A 103 0.84 -9.98 3.47
N LEU A 104 -0.26 -10.58 3.01
CA LEU A 104 -1.62 -10.17 3.34
C LEU A 104 -2.16 -11.01 4.50
N ARG A 105 -2.72 -10.34 5.51
CA ARG A 105 -3.48 -10.95 6.60
C ARG A 105 -4.86 -10.31 6.63
N CYS A 106 -5.92 -11.11 6.58
CA CYS A 106 -7.30 -10.63 6.70
C CYS A 106 -7.81 -10.87 8.12
N ASP A 107 -8.53 -9.89 8.67
CA ASP A 107 -9.21 -10.02 9.96
C ASP A 107 -10.54 -10.75 9.74
N ASN A 108 -10.58 -12.03 10.07
CA ASN A 108 -11.78 -12.86 9.95
C ASN A 108 -12.71 -12.76 11.18
N LYS A 109 -12.68 -11.63 11.91
CA LYS A 109 -13.54 -11.43 13.07
C LYS A 109 -14.93 -11.05 12.60
N LEU A 110 -15.84 -12.01 12.67
CA LEU A 110 -17.26 -11.78 12.42
C LEU A 110 -17.93 -11.09 13.62
N PRO A 111 -18.89 -10.18 13.39
CA PRO A 111 -19.74 -9.68 14.46
C PRO A 111 -20.58 -10.81 15.09
N PRO A 112 -20.91 -10.73 16.39
CA PRO A 112 -21.78 -11.71 17.04
C PRO A 112 -23.14 -11.79 16.34
N GLY A 113 -23.53 -12.99 15.90
CA GLY A 113 -24.78 -13.21 15.15
C GLY A 113 -24.67 -13.09 13.63
N ALA A 114 -23.45 -13.00 13.08
CA ALA A 114 -23.23 -13.02 11.63
C ALA A 114 -23.81 -14.28 10.97
N THR A 115 -24.55 -14.07 9.89
CA THR A 115 -25.12 -15.15 9.08
C THR A 115 -24.05 -15.72 8.12
N PRO A 116 -24.23 -16.94 7.59
CA PRO A 116 -23.33 -17.49 6.57
C PRO A 116 -23.18 -16.60 5.32
N ALA A 117 -24.21 -15.82 4.98
CA ALA A 117 -24.15 -14.86 3.87
C ALA A 117 -23.16 -13.71 4.15
N PHE A 118 -23.06 -13.27 5.41
CA PHE A 118 -22.10 -12.23 5.80
C PHE A 118 -20.65 -12.75 5.71
N GLN A 119 -20.41 -14.01 6.10
CA GLN A 119 -19.11 -14.65 5.91
C GLN A 119 -18.72 -14.71 4.42
N GLY A 120 -19.64 -15.16 3.55
CA GLY A 120 -19.38 -15.22 2.11
C GLY A 120 -19.08 -13.86 1.48
N LEU A 121 -19.70 -12.78 1.99
CA LEU A 121 -19.38 -11.42 1.57
C LEU A 121 -17.98 -10.99 2.02
N VAL A 122 -17.62 -11.22 3.29
CA VAL A 122 -16.27 -10.90 3.80
C VAL A 122 -15.19 -11.67 3.03
N ASP A 123 -15.43 -12.95 2.72
CA ASP A 123 -14.51 -13.75 1.91
C ASP A 123 -14.36 -13.20 0.48
N LYS A 124 -15.44 -12.72 -0.12
CA LYS A 124 -15.40 -12.05 -1.43
C LYS A 124 -14.58 -10.75 -1.38
N LEU A 125 -14.75 -9.95 -0.33
CA LEU A 125 -13.96 -8.72 -0.14
C LEU A 125 -12.47 -9.04 0.06
N ASN A 126 -12.16 -10.05 0.87
CA ASN A 126 -10.79 -10.52 1.09
C ASN A 126 -10.13 -11.02 -0.21
N ALA A 127 -10.88 -11.76 -1.04
CA ALA A 127 -10.41 -12.19 -2.35
C ALA A 127 -10.14 -11.00 -3.27
N ALA A 128 -11.02 -10.00 -3.29
CA ALA A 128 -10.85 -8.79 -4.10
C ALA A 128 -9.64 -7.95 -3.65
N VAL A 129 -9.34 -7.89 -2.35
CA VAL A 129 -8.09 -7.28 -1.85
C VAL A 129 -6.88 -8.02 -2.40
N LYS A 130 -6.91 -9.35 -2.42
CA LYS A 130 -5.80 -10.15 -2.96
C LYS A 130 -5.62 -9.98 -4.47
N GLU A 131 -6.72 -9.94 -5.21
CA GLU A 131 -6.72 -9.93 -6.68
C GLU A 131 -6.54 -8.54 -7.29
N SER A 132 -7.01 -7.49 -6.62
CA SER A 132 -6.97 -6.11 -7.14
C SER A 132 -6.27 -5.14 -6.20
N GLY A 133 -6.47 -5.27 -4.88
CA GLY A 133 -5.84 -4.39 -3.89
C GLY A 133 -4.32 -4.54 -3.81
N LEU A 134 -3.81 -5.78 -3.70
CA LEU A 134 -2.37 -6.05 -3.60
C LEU A 134 -1.60 -5.62 -4.86
N PRO A 135 -2.06 -5.92 -6.09
CA PRO A 135 -1.43 -5.39 -7.29
C PRO A 135 -1.36 -3.86 -7.31
N GLU A 136 -2.41 -3.17 -6.87
CA GLU A 136 -2.41 -1.71 -6.82
C GLU A 136 -1.43 -1.16 -5.77
N VAL A 137 -1.32 -1.79 -4.59
CA VAL A 137 -0.28 -1.46 -3.60
C VAL A 137 1.12 -1.63 -4.20
N SER A 138 1.35 -2.72 -4.93
CA SER A 138 2.61 -2.96 -5.64
C SER A 138 2.91 -1.85 -6.65
N ARG A 139 1.92 -1.48 -7.48
CA ARG A 139 2.01 -0.41 -8.47
C ARG A 139 2.34 0.93 -7.82
N MET A 140 1.61 1.31 -6.76
CA MET A 140 1.85 2.55 -6.02
C MET A 140 3.28 2.65 -5.49
N LEU A 141 3.86 1.55 -5.00
CA LEU A 141 5.25 1.51 -4.55
C LEU A 141 6.24 1.60 -5.72
N ALA A 142 6.05 0.77 -6.74
CA ALA A 142 6.98 0.64 -7.85
C ALA A 142 6.98 1.86 -8.79
N GLU A 143 5.83 2.52 -8.92
CA GLU A 143 5.63 3.64 -9.83
C GLU A 143 5.57 4.97 -9.08
N ASP A 144 4.56 5.18 -8.23
CA ASP A 144 4.26 6.50 -7.66
C ASP A 144 5.38 6.95 -6.70
N TYR A 145 5.75 6.09 -5.75
CA TYR A 145 6.82 6.39 -4.80
C TYR A 145 8.19 6.52 -5.49
N VAL A 146 8.58 5.57 -6.33
CA VAL A 146 9.91 5.61 -6.97
C VAL A 146 10.03 6.78 -7.95
N SER A 147 8.96 7.12 -8.67
CA SER A 147 8.96 8.27 -9.56
C SER A 147 9.13 9.58 -8.79
N GLU A 148 8.43 9.74 -7.66
CA GLU A 148 8.58 10.94 -6.86
C GLU A 148 9.91 11.02 -6.12
N LEU A 149 10.44 9.90 -5.65
CA LEU A 149 11.78 9.86 -5.05
C LEU A 149 12.85 10.35 -6.03
N LYS A 150 12.77 9.95 -7.31
CA LYS A 150 13.68 10.42 -8.37
C LYS A 150 13.51 11.90 -8.71
N ARG A 151 12.34 12.49 -8.44
CA ARG A 151 12.05 13.92 -8.64
C ARG A 151 12.57 14.81 -7.52
N GLN A 152 12.91 14.25 -6.35
CA GLN A 152 13.51 14.96 -5.20
C GLN A 152 14.96 15.44 -5.43
N ARG A 153 15.25 16.00 -6.61
CA ARG A 153 16.55 16.62 -6.90
C ARG A 153 16.74 17.85 -5.98
N PRO A 154 17.96 18.09 -5.49
CA PRO A 154 18.29 19.37 -4.84
C PRO A 154 18.17 20.54 -5.83
#